data_AF-A7J302-F1
#
_entry.id   AF-A7J302-F1
#
_cell.length_a   1.000
_cell.length_b   1.000
_cell.length_c   1.000
_cell.angle_alpha   90.00
_cell.angle_beta   90.00
_cell.angle_gamma   90.00
#
_symmetry.space_group_name_H-M   'P 1'
#
loop_
_entity.id
_entity.type
_entity.pdbx_description
1 polymer ?
#
loop_
_entity_poly.entity_id
_entity_poly.type
_entity_poly.pdbx_seq_one_letter_code
_entity_poly.pdbx_strand_id
1 'polypeptide(L)'
;QPNAMGGREVGGLANTLAAHFEFGDPQSHQTVSEFWQTDNLATHAGLKAIDLFDAMNDGKIKAVWIMATNPVVSLPDSEKIKAALEKCPFVVVSDCIADTETTR
;
A
#
# COMPACT_ATOMS: atom_id res chain seq x y z
N GLN A 1 13.58 -9.60 3.51
CA GLN A 1 13.51 -8.55 2.47
C GLN A 1 14.86 -7.87 2.35
N PRO A 2 15.54 -7.94 1.19
CA PRO A 2 16.86 -7.31 1.02
C PRO A 2 16.81 -5.78 0.85
N ASN A 3 15.67 -5.22 0.39
CA ASN A 3 15.53 -3.79 0.11
C ASN A 3 14.38 -3.11 0.90
N ALA A 4 14.20 -3.49 2.16
CA ALA A 4 13.14 -2.92 2.99
C ALA A 4 13.30 -1.40 3.20
N MET A 5 14.54 -0.93 3.42
CA MET A 5 14.81 0.50 3.60
C MET A 5 14.65 1.29 2.31
N GLY A 6 15.17 0.79 1.18
CA GLY A 6 15.02 1.49 -0.11
C GLY A 6 13.56 1.64 -0.52
N GLY A 7 12.71 0.64 -0.25
CA GLY A 7 11.26 0.76 -0.45
C GLY A 7 10.62 1.88 0.38
N ARG A 8 11.07 2.08 1.63
CA ARG A 8 10.58 3.18 2.50
C ARG A 8 11.04 4.54 2.00
N GLU A 9 12.30 4.62 1.59
CA GLU A 9 12.91 5.85 1.06
C GLU A 9 12.15 6.37 -0.16
N VAL A 10 11.67 5.48 -1.04
CA VAL A 10 10.93 5.88 -2.25
C VAL A 10 9.42 6.07 -2.04
N GLY A 11 8.94 6.14 -0.80
CA GLY A 11 7.53 6.40 -0.50
C GLY A 11 6.65 5.15 -0.37
N GLY A 12 7.23 3.98 -0.14
CA GLY A 12 6.49 2.73 0.11
C GLY A 12 5.83 2.64 1.49
N LEU A 13 5.69 3.75 2.22
CA LEU A 13 5.03 3.84 3.52
C LEU A 13 3.78 4.71 3.41
N ALA A 14 2.68 4.26 4.02
CA ALA A 14 1.42 5.01 4.01
C ALA A 14 1.47 6.29 4.87
N ASN A 15 2.45 6.44 5.77
CA ASN A 15 2.51 7.50 6.76
C ASN A 15 3.57 8.58 6.50
N THR A 16 4.32 8.47 5.40
CA THR A 16 5.30 9.48 4.98
C THR A 16 5.19 9.69 3.47
N LEU A 17 5.68 10.83 2.98
CA LEU A 17 5.98 11.03 1.57
C LEU A 17 7.31 10.32 1.22
N ALA A 18 7.70 10.36 -0.06
CA ALA A 18 9.02 9.94 -0.50
C ALA A 18 10.13 10.75 0.19
N ALA A 19 11.35 10.20 0.24
CA ALA A 19 12.51 10.74 0.95
C ALA A 19 12.31 10.94 2.46
N HIS A 20 11.42 10.14 3.09
CA HIS A 20 11.09 10.23 4.52
C HIS A 20 10.53 11.58 4.96
N PHE A 21 9.94 12.33 4.03
CA PHE A 21 9.26 13.57 4.38
C PHE A 21 7.95 13.29 5.12
N GLU A 22 7.72 14.05 6.18
CA GLU A 22 6.51 13.95 7.00
C GLU A 22 5.34 14.72 6.37
N PHE A 23 4.12 14.26 6.61
CA PHE A 23 2.94 15.04 6.26
C PHE A 23 2.84 16.28 7.15
N GLY A 24 2.32 17.38 6.59
CA GLY A 24 2.11 18.64 7.31
C GLY A 24 3.27 19.64 7.24
N ASP A 25 4.41 19.28 6.65
CA ASP A 25 5.46 20.24 6.27
C ASP A 25 5.23 20.76 4.83
N PRO A 26 4.90 22.06 4.66
CA PRO A 26 4.67 22.63 3.33
C PRO A 26 5.88 22.56 2.42
N GLN A 27 7.10 22.67 2.97
CA GLN A 27 8.33 22.65 2.16
C GLN A 27 8.59 21.25 1.59
N SER A 28 8.43 20.22 2.41
CA SER A 28 8.48 18.82 1.98
C SER A 28 7.45 18.51 0.89
N HIS A 29 6.20 18.92 1.09
CA HIS A 29 5.12 18.68 0.12
C HIS A 29 5.39 19.41 -1.21
N GLN A 30 5.83 20.66 -1.16
CA GLN A 30 6.22 21.44 -2.34
C GLN A 30 7.38 20.77 -3.10
N THR A 31 8.41 20.34 -2.39
CA THR A 31 9.59 19.69 -3.00
C THR A 31 9.21 18.46 -3.81
N VAL A 32 8.38 17.58 -3.24
CA VAL A 32 7.91 16.36 -3.93
C VAL A 32 6.97 16.71 -5.09
N SER A 33 6.05 17.66 -4.88
CA SER A 33 5.09 18.10 -5.90
C SER A 33 5.78 18.68 -7.13
N GLU A 34 6.81 19.53 -6.93
CA GLU A 34 7.62 20.10 -8.01
C GLU A 34 8.42 19.03 -8.75
N PHE A 35 9.10 18.13 -8.02
CA PHE A 35 9.89 17.06 -8.62
C PHE A 35 9.04 16.11 -9.47
N TRP A 36 7.84 15.75 -9.00
CA TRP A 36 6.89 14.88 -9.73
C TRP A 36 5.95 15.61 -10.68
N GLN A 37 6.01 16.94 -10.75
CA GLN A 37 5.16 17.78 -11.60
C GLN A 37 3.67 17.52 -11.38
N THR A 38 3.25 17.41 -10.11
CA THR A 38 1.86 17.16 -9.72
C THR A 38 1.31 18.31 -8.89
N ASP A 39 0.02 18.60 -9.06
CA ASP A 39 -0.76 19.51 -8.21
C ASP A 39 -1.63 18.76 -7.17
N ASN A 40 -1.59 17.42 -7.19
CA ASN A 40 -2.46 16.55 -6.41
C ASN A 40 -1.67 15.50 -5.62
N LEU A 41 -0.70 15.95 -4.83
CA LEU A 41 0.04 15.10 -3.91
C LEU A 41 -0.74 14.91 -2.59
N ALA A 42 -0.69 13.70 -2.03
CA ALA A 42 -1.34 13.36 -0.76
C ALA A 42 -0.96 14.33 0.36
N THR A 43 -1.94 14.73 1.17
CA THR A 43 -1.78 15.69 2.28
C THR A 43 -1.90 15.03 3.66
N HIS A 44 -2.28 13.76 3.72
CA HIS A 44 -2.41 12.99 4.95
C HIS A 44 -1.98 11.54 4.74
N ALA A 45 -1.69 10.86 5.84
CA ALA A 45 -1.39 9.43 5.83
C ALA A 45 -2.54 8.57 5.27
N GLY A 46 -2.18 7.51 4.58
CA GLY A 46 -3.09 6.45 4.16
C GLY A 46 -3.26 5.36 5.22
N LEU A 47 -4.03 4.32 4.87
CA LEU A 47 -4.24 3.16 5.73
C LEU A 47 -2.98 2.28 5.79
N LYS A 48 -2.66 1.78 6.98
CA LYS A 48 -1.66 0.72 7.16
C LYS A 48 -2.25 -0.61 6.73
N ALA A 49 -1.40 -1.62 6.54
CA ALA A 49 -1.81 -2.91 5.97
C ALA A 49 -3.05 -3.53 6.65
N ILE A 50 -3.08 -3.66 7.98
CA ILE A 50 -4.22 -4.25 8.69
C ILE A 50 -5.49 -3.40 8.50
N ASP A 51 -5.39 -2.08 8.69
CA ASP A 51 -6.52 -1.15 8.52
C ASP A 51 -7.03 -1.12 7.07
N LEU A 52 -6.15 -1.34 6.09
CA LEU A 52 -6.49 -1.43 4.67
C LEU A 52 -7.39 -2.66 4.41
N PHE A 53 -7.05 -3.82 4.98
CA PHE A 53 -7.87 -5.03 4.83
C PHE A 53 -9.18 -4.96 5.63
N ASP A 54 -9.19 -4.25 6.76
CA ASP A 54 -10.45 -3.91 7.45
C ASP A 54 -11.34 -3.00 6.60
N ALA A 55 -10.78 -1.93 6.05
CA ALA A 55 -11.52 -1.02 5.16
C ALA A 55 -11.99 -1.70 3.86
N MET A 56 -11.27 -2.72 3.39
CA MET A 56 -11.68 -3.55 2.26
C MET A 56 -12.86 -4.45 2.62
N ASN A 57 -12.84 -5.08 3.81
CA ASN A 57 -13.98 -5.84 4.33
C ASN A 57 -15.24 -4.98 4.51
N ASP A 58 -15.06 -3.71 4.91
CA ASP A 58 -16.12 -2.71 5.02
C ASP A 58 -16.61 -2.17 3.65
N GLY A 59 -15.97 -2.57 2.55
CA GLY A 59 -16.30 -2.10 1.19
C GLY A 59 -15.85 -0.66 0.87
N LYS A 60 -15.02 -0.05 1.72
CA LYS A 60 -14.44 1.28 1.50
C LYS A 60 -13.30 1.22 0.47
N ILE A 61 -12.43 0.22 0.57
CA ILE A 61 -11.42 -0.08 -0.45
C ILE A 61 -12.04 -1.02 -1.48
N LYS A 62 -12.04 -0.59 -2.75
CA LYS A 62 -12.65 -1.34 -3.85
C LYS A 62 -11.66 -1.83 -4.90
N ALA A 63 -10.42 -1.39 -4.80
CA ALA A 63 -9.33 -1.79 -5.65
C ALA A 63 -8.07 -1.92 -4.80
N VAL A 64 -7.28 -2.96 -5.04
CA VAL A 64 -5.97 -3.14 -4.41
C VAL A 64 -4.97 -3.67 -5.43
N TRP A 65 -3.75 -3.14 -5.37
CA TRP A 65 -2.62 -3.63 -6.14
C TRP A 65 -1.55 -4.14 -5.20
N ILE A 66 -1.31 -5.45 -5.25
CA ILE A 66 -0.36 -6.16 -4.41
C ILE A 66 0.87 -6.45 -5.27
N MET A 67 2.02 -5.89 -4.87
CA MET A 67 3.27 -5.99 -5.63
C MET A 67 4.30 -6.79 -4.83
N ALA A 68 4.75 -7.92 -5.39
CA ALA A 68 5.83 -8.77 -4.88
C ALA A 68 5.70 -9.13 -3.39
N THR A 69 4.48 -9.39 -2.95
CA THR A 69 4.18 -9.81 -1.58
C THR A 69 2.97 -10.74 -1.55
N ASN A 70 2.93 -11.62 -0.56
CA ASN A 70 1.88 -12.61 -0.35
C ASN A 70 1.20 -12.35 1.02
N PRO A 71 0.27 -11.38 1.11
CA PRO A 71 -0.37 -10.99 2.37
C PRO A 71 -1.14 -12.12 3.05
N VAL A 72 -1.72 -13.07 2.31
CA VAL A 72 -2.45 -14.21 2.91
C VAL A 72 -1.52 -15.07 3.79
N VAL A 73 -0.23 -15.17 3.44
CA VAL A 73 0.78 -15.89 4.26
C VAL A 73 1.46 -14.99 5.28
N SER A 74 1.76 -13.75 4.89
CA SER A 74 2.69 -12.88 5.64
C SER A 74 2.02 -11.98 6.67
N LEU A 75 0.70 -11.77 6.59
CA LEU A 75 -0.07 -11.03 7.59
C LEU A 75 -0.74 -11.97 8.59
N PRO A 76 -0.98 -11.51 9.84
CA PRO A 76 -1.78 -12.25 10.79
C PRO A 76 -3.23 -12.39 10.30
N ASP A 77 -3.90 -13.45 10.75
CA ASP A 77 -5.32 -13.74 10.43
C ASP A 77 -5.57 -13.92 8.91
N SER A 78 -4.99 -14.99 8.35
CA SER A 78 -5.06 -15.31 6.92
C SER A 78 -6.48 -15.40 6.38
N GLU A 79 -7.42 -15.92 7.16
CA GLU A 79 -8.82 -16.06 6.77
C GLU A 79 -9.48 -14.70 6.56
N LYS A 80 -9.21 -13.73 7.45
CA LYS A 80 -9.69 -12.35 7.29
C LYS A 80 -9.10 -11.70 6.04
N ILE A 81 -7.81 -11.89 5.77
CA ILE A 81 -7.15 -11.32 4.59
C ILE A 81 -7.75 -11.93 3.32
N LYS A 82 -7.92 -13.25 3.28
CA LYS A 82 -8.53 -13.96 2.16
C LYS A 82 -9.96 -13.47 1.90
N ALA A 83 -10.79 -13.39 2.93
CA ALA A 83 -12.16 -12.90 2.82
C ALA A 83 -12.23 -11.43 2.33
N ALA A 84 -11.27 -10.59 2.73
CA ALA A 84 -11.18 -9.22 2.24
C ALA A 84 -10.87 -9.18 0.73
N LEU A 85 -9.90 -9.98 0.28
CA LEU A 85 -9.52 -10.08 -1.13
C LEU A 85 -10.68 -10.59 -1.99
N GLU A 86 -11.39 -11.63 -1.54
CA GLU A 86 -12.57 -12.19 -2.24
C GLU A 86 -13.71 -11.16 -2.38
N LYS A 87 -13.87 -10.26 -1.40
CA LYS A 87 -14.88 -9.19 -1.44
C LYS A 87 -14.45 -7.99 -2.27
N CYS A 88 -13.15 -7.78 -2.46
CA CYS A 88 -12.64 -6.62 -3.17
C CYS A 88 -13.02 -6.70 -4.66
N PRO A 89 -13.76 -5.73 -5.21
CA PRO A 89 -14.18 -5.75 -6.61
C PRO A 89 -13.05 -5.86 -7.63
N PHE A 90 -11.85 -5.37 -7.29
CA PHE A 90 -10.71 -5.40 -8.20
C PHE A 90 -9.40 -5.66 -7.45
N VAL A 91 -8.77 -6.79 -7.74
CA VAL A 91 -7.48 -7.18 -7.17
C VAL A 91 -6.49 -7.38 -8.30
N VAL A 92 -5.35 -6.69 -8.21
CA VAL A 92 -4.20 -6.91 -9.09
C VAL A 92 -3.07 -7.48 -8.26
N VAL A 93 -2.46 -8.57 -8.73
CA VAL A 93 -1.24 -9.12 -8.15
C VAL A 93 -0.13 -9.06 -9.20
N SER A 94 0.96 -8.38 -8.86
CA SER A 94 2.19 -8.32 -9.65
C SER A 94 3.28 -9.08 -8.92
N ASP A 95 3.46 -10.34 -9.27
CA ASP A 95 4.46 -11.23 -8.66
C ASP A 95 5.21 -12.02 -9.73
N CYS A 96 6.42 -12.48 -9.41
CA CYS A 96 7.23 -13.35 -10.26
C CYS A 96 6.81 -14.82 -10.15
N ILE A 97 5.98 -15.16 -9.15
CA ILE A 97 5.47 -16.50 -8.89
C ILE A 97 3.96 -16.50 -9.17
N ALA A 98 3.51 -17.34 -10.11
CA ALA A 98 2.11 -17.40 -10.49
C ALA A 98 1.20 -17.97 -9.39
N ASP A 99 1.66 -19.02 -8.70
CA ASP A 99 0.89 -19.72 -7.68
C ASP A 99 1.37 -19.34 -6.27
N THR A 100 0.56 -18.54 -5.59
CA THR A 100 0.77 -18.06 -4.22
C THR A 100 -0.57 -18.10 -3.49
N GLU A 101 -0.57 -18.14 -2.16
CA GLU A 101 -1.84 -18.07 -1.41
C GLU A 101 -2.63 -16.77 -1.64
N THR A 102 -1.99 -15.70 -2.13
CA THR A 102 -2.69 -14.45 -2.50
C THR A 102 -3.31 -14.51 -3.89
N THR A 103 -2.81 -15.39 -4.77
CA THR A 103 -3.35 -15.58 -6.13
C THR A 103 -4.33 -16.75 -6.25
N ARG A 104 -4.61 -17.44 -5.13
CA ARG A 104 -5.55 -18.56 -5.03
C ARG A 104 -6.94 -18.13 -4.58
#